data_AF-A0A8J6JJL5-F1
#
_entry.id   AF-A0A8J6JJL5-F1
#
_cell.length_a   1.000
_cell.length_b   1.000
_cell.length_c   1.000
_cell.angle_alpha   90.00
_cell.angle_beta   90.00
_cell.angle_gamma   90.00
#
_symmetry.space_group_name_H-M   'P 1'
#
loop_
_entity.id
_entity.type
_entity.pdbx_description
1 polymer ?
#
loop_
_entity_poly.entity_id
_entity_poly.type
_entity_poly.pdbx_seq_one_letter_code
_entity_poly.pdbx_strand_id
1 'polypeptide(L)' 'TRVFVEGGGITVSRFLTAGLLDRLHVSVAPIILGSGRPAFSWPGALSVADGMRFVWTVHDLAPDVLFDIALNRARPPAAA' A
#
# COMPACT_ATOMS: atom_id res chain seq x y z
N THR A 1 4.31 15.41 16.07
CA THR A 1 4.16 14.00 16.48
C THR A 1 4.04 13.12 15.24
N ARG A 2 4.56 11.89 15.24
CA ARG A 2 4.43 10.91 14.16
C ARG A 2 3.71 9.67 14.70
N VAL A 3 2.88 9.03 13.87
CA VAL A 3 2.16 7.80 14.20
C VAL A 3 2.49 6.75 13.16
N PHE A 4 2.79 5.53 13.62
CA PHE A 4 2.92 4.37 12.76
C PHE A 4 1.65 3.52 12.89
N VAL A 5 1.03 3.19 11.76
CA VAL A 5 -0.22 2.42 11.73
C VAL A 5 0.10 1.04 11.19
N GLU A 6 -0.12 0.02 12.01
CA GLU A 6 0.01 -1.38 11.62
C GLU A 6 -1.34 -2.09 11.74
N GLY A 7 -1.57 -3.08 10.88
CA GLY A 7 -2.77 -3.90 10.91
C GLY A 7 -2.89 -4.74 9.66
N GLY A 8 -3.97 -5.52 9.57
CA GLY A 8 -4.30 -6.26 8.36
C GLY A 8 -4.73 -5.34 7.21
N GLY A 9 -4.94 -5.93 6.03
CA GLY A 9 -5.28 -5.17 4.82
C GLY A 9 -6.51 -4.29 4.95
N ILE A 10 -7.50 -4.66 5.77
CA ILE A 10 -8.68 -3.82 6.06
C ILE A 10 -8.29 -2.50 6.73
N THR A 11 -7.44 -2.54 7.76
CA THR A 11 -7.02 -1.36 8.52
C THR A 11 -6.25 -0.42 7.60
N VAL A 12 -5.20 -0.93 6.94
CA VAL A 12 -4.35 -0.11 6.07
C VAL A 12 -5.16 0.47 4.91
N SER A 13 -6.07 -0.31 4.32
CA SER A 13 -6.92 0.17 3.22
C SER A 13 -7.85 1.31 3.64
N ARG A 14 -8.39 1.29 4.87
CA ARG A 14 -9.23 2.40 5.37
C ARG A 14 -8.45 3.71 5.51
N PHE A 15 -7.21 3.67 5.98
CA PHE A 15 -6.38 4.87 6.05
C PHE A 15 -5.98 5.38 4.66
N LEU A 16 -5.66 4.46 3.74
CA LEU A 16 -5.34 4.79 2.35
C LEU A 16 -6.54 5.43 1.64
N THR A 17 -7.74 4.83 1.71
CA THR A 17 -8.94 5.37 1.09
C THR A 17 -9.43 6.65 1.76
N ALA A 18 -9.14 6.87 3.04
CA ALA A 18 -9.41 8.14 3.70
C ALA A 18 -8.42 9.26 3.28
N GLY A 19 -7.29 8.94 2.66
CA GLY A 19 -6.23 9.91 2.35
C GLY A 19 -5.47 10.36 3.60
N LEU A 20 -5.29 9.47 4.57
CA LEU A 20 -4.65 9.78 5.86
C LEU A 20 -3.20 9.27 5.96
N LEU A 21 -2.69 8.59 4.94
CA LEU A 21 -1.32 8.10 4.92
C LEU A 21 -0.38 9.09 4.21
N ASP A 22 0.61 9.57 4.95
CA ASP A 22 1.70 10.36 4.36
C ASP A 22 2.72 9.47 3.64
N ARG A 23 3.00 8.28 4.19
CA ARG A 23 3.91 7.25 3.64
C ARG A 23 3.31 5.86 3.81
N LEU A 24 3.73 4.93 2.96
CA LEU A 24 3.39 3.51 3.02
C LEU A 24 4.65 2.66 2.93
N HIS A 25 4.83 1.76 3.88
CA HIS A 25 5.90 0.78 3.90
C HIS A 25 5.34 -0.59 3.51
N VAL A 26 5.89 -1.21 2.48
CA VAL A 26 5.49 -2.55 2.01
C VAL A 26 6.70 -3.47 2.04
N SER A 27 6.67 -4.50 2.90
CA SER A 27 7.66 -5.58 2.86
C SER A 27 7.21 -6.69 1.93
N VAL A 28 8.10 -7.18 1.09
CA VAL A 28 7.89 -8.35 0.23
C VAL A 28 8.88 -9.43 0.60
N ALA A 29 8.36 -10.55 1.07
CA ALA A 29 9.14 -11.73 1.42
C ALA A 29 9.28 -12.69 0.23
N PRO A 30 10.39 -13.45 0.11
CA PRO A 30 10.62 -14.40 -0.98
C PRO A 30 9.88 -15.73 -0.74
N ILE A 31 8.56 -15.68 -0.55
CA ILE A 31 7.71 -16.84 -0.28
C ILE A 31 6.38 -16.77 -1.05
N ILE A 32 5.91 -17.91 -1.55
CA ILE A 32 4.61 -18.06 -2.22
C ILE A 32 3.66 -18.77 -1.25
N LEU A 33 2.57 -18.09 -0.85
CA LEU A 33 1.60 -18.59 0.13
C LEU A 33 0.29 -19.12 -0.50
N GLY A 34 0.13 -19.04 -1.82
CA GLY A 34 -1.14 -19.35 -2.51
C GLY A 34 -2.10 -18.14 -2.54
N SER A 35 -3.42 -18.39 -2.52
CA SER A 35 -4.44 -17.35 -2.72
C SER A 35 -4.48 -16.28 -1.62
N GLY A 36 -3.98 -16.61 -0.42
CA GLY A 36 -3.69 -15.65 0.64
C GLY A 36 -4.86 -14.74 1.04
N ARG A 37 -4.51 -13.67 1.76
CA ARG A 37 -5.41 -12.54 2.05
C ARG A 37 -4.82 -11.29 1.38
N PRO A 38 -5.62 -10.48 0.67
CA PRO A 38 -5.10 -9.27 0.04
C PRO A 38 -4.50 -8.29 1.06
N ALA A 39 -3.33 -7.74 0.74
CA ALA A 39 -2.71 -6.67 1.52
C ALA A 39 -3.50 -5.35 1.46
N PHE A 40 -4.21 -5.13 0.36
CA PHE A 40 -5.10 -3.99 0.16
C PHE A 40 -6.47 -4.47 -0.34
N SER A 41 -7.53 -3.79 0.11
CA SER A 41 -8.90 -4.03 -0.29
C SER A 41 -9.49 -2.70 -0.76
N TRP A 42 -9.51 -2.53 -2.08
CA TRP A 42 -10.08 -1.39 -2.79
C TRP A 42 -10.73 -1.93 -4.07
N PRO A 43 -11.89 -1.39 -4.52
CA PRO A 43 -12.58 -1.92 -5.71
C PRO A 43 -11.76 -1.91 -7.01
N GLY A 44 -10.61 -1.22 -7.03
CA GLY A 44 -9.67 -1.24 -8.14
C GLY A 44 -9.86 -0.08 -9.11
N ALA A 45 -8.83 0.15 -9.92
CA ALA A 45 -8.87 1.08 -11.04
C ALA A 45 -9.62 0.42 -12.20
N LEU A 46 -10.44 1.16 -12.93
CA LEU A 46 -11.14 0.65 -14.12
C LEU A 46 -10.19 0.46 -15.31
N SER A 47 -9.14 1.28 -15.36
CA SER A 47 -8.07 1.19 -16.35
C SER A 47 -6.71 1.45 -15.72
N VAL A 48 -5.64 1.09 -16.43
CA VAL A 48 -4.26 1.41 -16.02
C VAL A 48 -4.07 2.93 -15.87
N ALA A 49 -4.79 3.73 -16.65
CA ALA A 49 -4.73 5.20 -16.56
C ALA A 49 -5.33 5.74 -15.25
N ASP A 50 -6.28 5.02 -14.66
CA ASP A 50 -6.89 5.36 -13.37
C ASP A 50 -6.08 4.82 -12.18
N GLY A 51 -4.99 4.09 -12.45
CA GLY A 51 -4.09 3.58 -11.42
C GLY A 51 -3.36 4.70 -10.69
N MET A 52 -3.22 4.56 -9.37
CA MET A 52 -2.33 5.44 -8.61
C MET A 52 -0.88 5.18 -9.00
N ARG A 53 -0.14 6.26 -9.31
CA ARG A 53 1.30 6.20 -9.56
C ARG A 53 2.05 6.80 -8.39
N PHE A 54 3.06 6.09 -7.92
CA PHE A 54 3.91 6.52 -6.81
C PHE A 54 5.38 6.43 -7.17
N VAL A 55 6.17 7.25 -6.50
CA VAL A 55 7.62 7.06 -6.41
C VAL A 55 7.91 6.27 -5.14
N TRP A 56 8.83 5.31 -5.23
CA TRP A 56 9.28 4.52 -4.10
C TRP A 56 10.80 4.58 -3.95
N THR A 57 11.27 4.28 -2.74
CA THR A 57 12.66 3.91 -2.47
C THR A 57 12.68 2.45 -2.05
N VAL A 58 13.65 1.70 -2.56
CA VAL A 58 13.83 0.28 -2.22
C VAL A 58 14.93 0.18 -1.18
N HIS A 59 14.67 -0.57 -0.11
CA HIS A 59 15.61 -0.86 0.95
C HIS A 59 15.83 -2.37 1.05
N ASP A 60 17.10 -2.77 1.09
CA ASP A 60 17.48 -4.15 1.38
C ASP A 60 17.15 -4.48 2.84
N LEU A 61 16.31 -5.50 3.05
CA LEU A 61 15.89 -5.96 4.37
C LEU A 61 15.96 -7.50 4.42
N ALA A 62 17.14 -8.07 4.19
CA ALA A 62 17.29 -9.51 3.98
C ALA A 62 16.60 -10.35 5.08
N PRO A 63 15.82 -11.39 4.71
CA PRO A 63 15.63 -11.92 3.36
C PRO A 63 14.57 -11.19 2.51
N ASP A 64 13.89 -10.19 3.08
CA ASP A 64 12.84 -9.41 2.45
C ASP A 64 13.39 -8.19 1.68
N VAL A 65 12.49 -7.51 0.98
CA VAL A 65 12.71 -6.19 0.41
C VAL A 65 11.65 -5.24 0.94
N LEU A 66 12.07 -4.06 1.39
CA LEU A 66 11.16 -3.01 1.86
C LEU A 66 11.01 -1.91 0.80
N PHE A 67 9.79 -1.66 0.37
CA PHE A 67 9.42 -0.50 -0.43
C PHE A 67 8.91 0.62 0.47
N ASP A 68 9.60 1.76 0.45
CA ASP A 68 9.17 2.99 1.11
C ASP A 68 8.53 3.93 0.07
N ILE A 69 7.21 4.12 0.18
CA ILE A 69 6.37 4.79 -0.81
C ILE A 69 5.87 6.12 -0.24
N ALA A 70 6.20 7.23 -0.91
CA ALA A 70 5.68 8.54 -0.57
C ALA A 70 4.25 8.71 -1.12
N LEU A 71 3.24 8.56 -0.25
CA LEU A 71 1.84 8.69 -0.65
C LEU A 71 1.38 10.15 -0.68
N ASN A 72 1.95 11.01 0.16
CA ASN A 72 1.57 12.43 0.27
C ASN A 72 0.04 12.61 0.40
N ARG A 73 -0.63 11.71 1.14
CA ARG A 73 -2.09 11.69 1.33
C ARG A 73 -2.90 11.51 0.04
N ALA A 74 -2.28 11.02 -1.04
CA ALA A 74 -2.98 10.65 -2.24
C ALA A 74 -4.04 9.59 -1.92
N ARG A 75 -5.19 9.71 -2.59
CA ARG A 75 -6.31 8.80 -2.42
C ARG A 75 -6.47 7.94 -3.66
N PRO A 76 -6.77 6.64 -3.51
CA PRO A 76 -7.25 5.83 -4.63
C PRO A 76 -8.47 6.50 -5.27
N PRO A 77 -8.59 6.48 -6.60
CA PRO A 77 -9.81 6.94 -7.24
C PRO A 77 -11.03 6.26 -6.63
N ALA A 78 -12.15 7.00 -6.55
CA ALA A 78 -13.41 6.38 -6.20
C ALA A 78 -13.74 5.34 -7.28
N ALA A 79 -14.29 4.20 -6.86
CA ALA A 79 -14.98 3.32 -7.80
C ALA A 79 -16.15 4.11 -8.39
N ALA A 80 -16.29 4.10 -9.71
CA ALA A 80 -17.47 4.65 -10.38
C ALA A 80 -18.73 3.86 -10.02
#